data_AF-A0A1I7TUG6-F1
#
_entry.id   AF-A0A1I7TUG6-F1
#
_cell.length_a   1.000
_cell.length_b   1.000
_cell.length_c   1.000
_cell.angle_alpha   90.00
_cell.angle_beta   90.00
_cell.angle_gamma   90.00
#
_symmetry.space_group_name_H-M   'P 1'
#
loop_
_entity.id
_entity.type
_entity.pdbx_description
1 polymer ?
#
loop_
_entity_poly.entity_id
_entity_poly.type
_entity_poly.pdbx_seq_one_letter_code
_entity_poly.pdbx_strand_id
1 'polypeptide(L)'
;MFVDSLVKLSSKIVAKCLVEDRYKNLDFSLLPSLSDQVFYEVINISSSNYLRVIAKETGLKLNLTRFNSIISPVSRNDLANLQLHDIQRLILDLGGFEDEFTVKTEEGTILDIIGILKTILNEESRKNLRKLIIEDYGGNFERKWVQKLAELLPNLQVLDFEVPSRDVTAVCR
;
A
#
# COMPACT_ATOMS: atom_id res chain seq x y z
N MET A 1 -27.27 17.74 -10.53
CA MET A 1 -25.89 17.83 -11.07
C MET A 1 -24.96 18.04 -9.90
N PHE A 2 -24.25 17.00 -9.45
CA PHE A 2 -23.29 17.16 -8.36
C PHE A 2 -22.01 17.77 -8.94
N VAL A 3 -21.72 19.00 -8.54
CA VAL A 3 -20.47 19.67 -8.91
C VAL A 3 -19.39 19.18 -7.96
N ASP A 4 -18.24 18.77 -8.50
CA ASP A 4 -17.08 18.38 -7.69
C ASP A 4 -16.67 19.55 -6.77
N SER A 5 -16.29 19.24 -5.53
CA SER A 5 -15.78 20.25 -4.61
C SER A 5 -14.51 20.89 -5.17
N LEU A 6 -14.24 22.15 -4.79
CA LEU A 6 -13.00 22.82 -5.18
C LEU A 6 -11.76 21.98 -4.83
N VAL A 7 -11.76 21.36 -3.65
CA VAL A 7 -10.67 20.46 -3.22
C VAL A 7 -10.47 19.32 -4.22
N LYS A 8 -11.56 18.65 -4.64
CA LYS A 8 -11.49 17.54 -5.61
C LYS A 8 -10.99 18.00 -6.98
N LEU A 9 -11.47 19.16 -7.45
CA LEU A 9 -10.98 19.76 -8.70
C LEU A 9 -9.49 20.10 -8.60
N SER A 10 -9.07 20.71 -7.49
CA SER A 10 -7.66 21.04 -7.24
C SER A 10 -6.78 19.80 -7.18
N SER A 11 -7.20 18.73 -6.49
CA SER A 11 -6.43 17.48 -6.41
C SER A 11 -6.17 16.87 -7.79
N LYS A 12 -7.17 16.87 -8.69
CA LYS A 12 -7.01 16.41 -10.07
C LYS A 12 -5.96 17.21 -10.83
N ILE A 13 -5.98 18.54 -10.69
CA ILE A 13 -5.00 19.42 -11.36
C ILE A 13 -3.61 19.21 -10.78
N VAL A 14 -3.47 19.11 -9.46
CA VAL A 14 -2.17 18.84 -8.80
C VAL A 14 -1.63 17.48 -9.23
N ALA A 15 -2.46 16.44 -9.25
CA ALA A 15 -2.06 15.11 -9.72
C ALA A 15 -1.57 15.14 -11.17
N LYS A 16 -2.29 15.84 -12.06
CA LYS A 16 -1.87 16.04 -13.46
C LYS A 16 -0.52 16.74 -13.55
N CYS A 17 -0.33 17.85 -12.84
CA CYS A 17 0.94 18.58 -12.83
C CYS A 17 2.09 17.73 -12.28
N LEU A 18 1.81 16.83 -11.32
CA LEU A 18 2.79 15.92 -10.76
C LEU A 18 3.17 14.81 -11.76
N VAL A 19 2.20 14.25 -12.49
CA VAL A 19 2.45 13.31 -13.60
C VAL A 19 3.26 13.95 -14.72
N GLU A 20 3.04 15.24 -15.00
CA GLU A 20 3.76 16.04 -15.99
C GLU A 20 5.13 16.56 -15.49
N ASP A 21 5.61 16.11 -14.31
CA ASP A 21 6.90 16.51 -13.70
C ASP A 21 7.04 18.03 -13.47
N ARG A 22 5.93 18.78 -13.39
CA ARG A 22 5.93 20.25 -13.29
C ARG A 22 6.41 20.76 -11.93
N TYR A 23 6.50 19.89 -10.94
CA TYR A 23 6.97 20.20 -9.59
C TYR A 23 8.43 19.85 -9.35
N LYS A 24 9.18 19.32 -10.34
CA LYS A 24 10.55 18.81 -10.17
C LYS A 24 11.52 19.77 -9.46
N ASN A 25 11.32 21.08 -9.64
CA ASN A 25 12.17 22.14 -9.08
C ASN A 25 11.58 22.81 -7.83
N LEU A 26 10.46 22.30 -7.33
CA LEU A 26 9.82 22.79 -6.12
C LEU A 26 10.10 21.79 -5.00
N ASP A 27 10.54 22.27 -3.84
CA ASP A 27 10.65 21.44 -2.63
C ASP A 27 9.56 21.87 -1.66
N PHE A 28 8.41 21.21 -1.77
CA PHE A 28 7.28 21.44 -0.87
C PHE A 28 6.59 20.12 -0.54
N SER A 29 5.92 20.08 0.60
CA SER A 29 5.22 18.90 1.09
C SER A 29 3.74 19.17 1.28
N LEU A 30 2.89 18.23 0.88
CA LEU A 30 1.46 18.31 1.17
C LEU A 30 1.15 17.75 2.56
N LEU A 31 0.06 18.26 3.15
CA LEU A 31 -0.53 17.64 4.32
C LEU A 31 -0.96 16.20 4.01
N PRO A 32 -1.00 15.30 5.00
CA PRO A 32 -1.28 13.89 4.76
C PRO A 32 -2.62 13.62 4.06
N SER A 33 -3.69 14.29 4.48
CA SER A 33 -5.03 14.13 3.87
C SER A 33 -5.07 14.57 2.41
N LEU A 34 -4.35 15.64 2.07
CA LEU A 34 -4.22 16.11 0.69
C LEU A 34 -3.30 15.19 -0.12
N SER A 35 -2.25 14.64 0.50
CA SER A 35 -1.34 13.68 -0.13
C SER A 35 -2.09 12.44 -0.60
N ASP A 36 -2.90 11.84 0.27
CA ASP A 36 -3.71 10.66 -0.07
C ASP A 36 -4.68 10.96 -1.22
N GLN A 37 -5.32 12.14 -1.20
CA GLN A 37 -6.27 12.53 -2.24
C GLN A 37 -5.59 12.79 -3.58
N VAL A 38 -4.45 13.49 -3.60
CA VAL A 38 -3.68 13.72 -4.82
C VAL A 38 -3.14 12.39 -5.35
N PHE A 39 -2.63 11.51 -4.49
CA PHE A 39 -2.11 10.21 -4.89
C PHE A 39 -3.18 9.33 -5.53
N TYR A 40 -4.40 9.31 -4.99
CA TYR A 40 -5.54 8.62 -5.59
C TYR A 40 -5.82 9.11 -7.03
N GLU A 41 -5.78 10.43 -7.25
CA GLU A 41 -5.96 10.99 -8.60
C GLU A 41 -4.76 10.68 -9.52
N VAL A 42 -3.53 10.59 -8.98
CA VAL A 42 -2.36 10.17 -9.78
C VAL A 42 -2.53 8.74 -10.29
N ILE A 43 -2.96 7.81 -9.44
CA ILE A 43 -3.22 6.41 -9.84
C ILE A 43 -4.27 6.36 -10.97
N ASN A 44 -5.32 7.18 -10.87
CA ASN A 44 -6.37 7.25 -11.90
C ASN A 44 -5.88 7.83 -13.23
N ILE A 45 -4.90 8.76 -13.20
CA ILE A 45 -4.36 9.38 -14.42
C ILE A 45 -3.32 8.48 -15.09
N SER A 46 -2.45 7.83 -14.31
CA SER A 46 -1.35 7.06 -14.85
C SER A 46 -0.92 5.93 -13.91
N SER A 47 -1.04 4.70 -14.43
CA SER A 47 -0.62 3.47 -13.74
C SER A 47 0.90 3.24 -13.71
N SER A 48 1.73 4.16 -14.21
CA SER A 48 3.20 4.03 -14.17
C SER A 48 3.89 5.16 -13.43
N ASN A 49 3.29 6.36 -13.42
CA ASN A 49 3.92 7.53 -12.79
C ASN A 49 3.80 7.54 -11.27
N TYR A 50 2.88 6.76 -10.69
CA TYR A 50 2.76 6.70 -9.23
C TYR A 50 4.02 6.14 -8.55
N LEU A 51 4.87 5.35 -9.24
CA LEU A 51 6.11 4.80 -8.67
C LEU A 51 7.07 5.93 -8.24
N ARG A 52 7.25 6.93 -9.11
CA ARG A 52 8.03 8.13 -8.82
C ARG A 52 7.48 8.91 -7.63
N VAL A 53 6.16 8.83 -7.40
CA VAL A 53 5.49 9.49 -6.27
C VAL A 53 5.81 8.81 -4.96
N ILE A 54 5.72 7.48 -4.92
CA ILE A 54 6.05 6.69 -3.73
C ILE A 54 7.55 6.86 -3.42
N ALA A 55 8.41 6.89 -4.43
CA ALA A 55 9.84 7.16 -4.28
C ALA A 55 10.21 8.62 -3.95
N LYS A 56 9.23 9.54 -3.88
CA LYS A 56 9.42 10.99 -3.66
C LYS A 56 10.34 11.70 -4.68
N GLU A 57 10.33 11.25 -5.93
CA GLU A 57 11.18 11.80 -7.02
C GLU A 57 10.57 13.02 -7.75
N THR A 58 9.44 13.54 -7.28
CA THR A 58 8.59 14.47 -8.05
C THR A 58 8.75 15.95 -7.67
N GLY A 59 9.68 16.27 -6.76
CA GLY A 59 9.85 17.59 -6.14
C GLY A 59 8.73 17.93 -5.15
N LEU A 60 7.47 17.72 -5.55
CA LEU A 60 6.33 17.71 -4.65
C LEU A 60 6.31 16.44 -3.79
N LYS A 61 6.71 16.57 -2.52
CA LYS A 61 6.77 15.45 -1.58
C LYS A 61 5.38 15.12 -1.02
N LEU A 62 4.89 13.92 -1.30
CA LEU A 62 3.69 13.39 -0.67
C LEU A 62 4.04 12.67 0.64
N ASN A 63 3.16 12.78 1.62
CA ASN A 63 3.20 11.97 2.83
C ASN A 63 1.94 11.12 2.93
N LEU A 64 1.98 9.93 2.32
CA LEU A 64 0.85 9.02 2.26
C LEU A 64 0.56 8.44 3.65
N THR A 65 -0.72 8.31 3.98
CA THR A 65 -1.19 7.56 5.16
C THR A 65 -2.01 6.34 4.76
N ARG A 66 -2.41 6.26 3.49
CA ARG A 66 -3.22 5.16 2.96
C ARG A 66 -2.59 4.62 1.69
N PHE A 67 -2.47 3.31 1.63
CA PHE A 67 -1.96 2.64 0.44
C PHE A 67 -2.76 1.38 0.14
N ASN A 68 -2.98 1.13 -1.16
CA ASN A 68 -3.66 -0.05 -1.66
C ASN A 68 -2.88 -0.59 -2.88
N SER A 69 -2.23 -1.75 -2.71
CA SER A 69 -1.44 -2.39 -3.76
C SER A 69 -2.27 -3.13 -4.80
N ILE A 70 -3.58 -3.28 -4.63
CA ILE A 70 -4.46 -3.96 -5.59
C ILE A 70 -4.81 -3.03 -6.74
N ILE A 71 -5.14 -1.78 -6.41
CA ILE A 71 -5.49 -0.74 -7.41
C ILE A 71 -4.24 -0.30 -8.17
N SER A 72 -3.07 -0.58 -7.61
CA SER A 72 -1.77 -0.13 -8.08
C SER A 72 -0.85 -1.35 -8.03
N PRO A 73 -0.78 -2.18 -9.09
CA PRO A 73 0.10 -3.34 -9.10
C PRO A 73 1.55 -2.85 -9.11
N VAL A 74 2.15 -2.83 -7.92
CA VAL A 74 3.45 -2.22 -7.64
C VAL A 74 4.51 -3.32 -7.58
N SER A 75 5.68 -3.08 -8.17
CA SER A 75 6.80 -4.01 -8.00
C SER A 75 7.31 -3.97 -6.55
N ARG A 76 7.96 -5.04 -6.08
CA ARG A 76 8.55 -5.07 -4.73
C ARG A 76 9.45 -3.87 -4.44
N ASN A 77 10.32 -3.51 -5.39
CA ASN A 77 11.26 -2.40 -5.24
C ASN A 77 10.52 -1.08 -4.99
N ASP A 78 9.35 -0.94 -5.60
CA ASP A 78 8.55 0.26 -5.44
C ASP A 78 7.72 0.23 -4.14
N LEU A 79 7.35 -0.95 -3.65
CA LEU A 79 6.72 -1.11 -2.32
C LEU A 79 7.70 -0.82 -1.17
N ALA A 80 9.00 -1.05 -1.35
CA ALA A 80 10.01 -0.65 -0.36
C ALA A 80 10.01 0.88 -0.13
N ASN A 81 9.63 1.67 -1.14
CA ASN A 81 9.51 3.12 -1.00
C ASN A 81 8.35 3.54 -0.07
N LEU A 82 7.45 2.63 0.32
CA LEU A 82 6.46 2.90 1.37
C LEU A 82 7.11 3.24 2.72
N GLN A 83 8.36 2.83 2.94
CA GLN A 83 9.15 3.25 4.10
C GLN A 83 9.39 4.78 4.15
N LEU A 84 9.15 5.51 3.07
CA LEU A 84 9.26 6.96 3.04
C LEU A 84 8.01 7.68 3.57
N HIS A 85 6.95 6.95 3.91
CA HIS A 85 5.63 7.49 4.26
C HIS A 85 5.20 7.08 5.68
N ASP A 86 4.21 7.79 6.26
CA ASP A 86 3.62 7.45 7.56
C ASP A 86 2.31 6.67 7.37
N ILE A 87 2.44 5.41 6.94
CA ILE A 87 1.30 4.57 6.57
C ILE A 87 0.49 4.19 7.81
N GLN A 88 -0.80 4.50 7.76
CA GLN A 88 -1.78 4.21 8.82
C GLN A 88 -2.82 3.18 8.37
N ARG A 89 -3.06 3.06 7.05
CA ARG A 89 -3.92 2.05 6.44
C ARG A 89 -3.22 1.42 5.26
N LEU A 90 -3.10 0.10 5.29
CA LEU A 90 -2.47 -0.68 4.23
C LEU A 90 -3.43 -1.77 3.75
N ILE A 91 -3.63 -1.82 2.44
CA ILE A 91 -4.26 -2.95 1.76
C ILE A 91 -3.17 -3.57 0.89
N LEU A 92 -2.84 -4.83 1.17
CA LEU A 92 -1.71 -5.53 0.61
C LEU A 92 -2.15 -6.80 -0.10
N ASP A 93 -1.81 -6.88 -1.38
CA ASP A 93 -1.90 -8.09 -2.19
C ASP A 93 -0.59 -8.87 -2.04
N LEU A 94 -0.70 -10.11 -1.57
CA LEU A 94 0.46 -10.96 -1.30
C LEU A 94 0.97 -11.71 -2.54
N GLY A 95 0.20 -11.77 -3.64
CA GLY A 95 0.61 -12.49 -4.86
C GLY A 95 1.93 -11.99 -5.45
N GLY A 96 2.30 -10.73 -5.19
CA GLY A 96 3.58 -10.14 -5.61
C GLY A 96 4.81 -10.53 -4.78
N PHE A 97 4.65 -11.29 -3.69
CA PHE A 97 5.72 -11.56 -2.71
C PHE A 97 6.20 -13.02 -2.65
N GLU A 98 5.58 -13.92 -3.41
CA GLU A 98 5.73 -15.38 -3.26
C GLU A 98 7.14 -15.93 -3.53
N ASP A 99 8.03 -15.23 -4.23
CA ASP A 99 9.34 -15.81 -4.57
C ASP A 99 10.44 -15.62 -3.51
N GLU A 100 10.39 -14.54 -2.72
CA GLU A 100 11.52 -14.14 -1.86
C GLU A 100 11.20 -14.20 -0.36
N PHE A 101 9.94 -14.04 0.00
CA PHE A 101 9.48 -14.13 1.38
C PHE A 101 8.95 -15.51 1.73
N THR A 102 9.20 -16.47 0.86
CA THR A 102 8.56 -17.77 0.98
C THR A 102 9.58 -18.84 1.28
N VAL A 103 9.36 -19.54 2.37
CA VAL A 103 10.23 -20.61 2.85
C VAL A 103 9.54 -21.94 2.57
N LYS A 104 10.23 -22.82 1.84
CA LYS A 104 9.79 -24.21 1.68
C LYS A 104 10.07 -24.97 2.98
N THR A 105 9.03 -25.54 3.55
CA THR A 105 9.07 -26.38 4.74
C THR A 105 8.51 -27.77 4.43
N GLU A 106 8.67 -28.72 5.34
CA GLU A 106 8.08 -30.07 5.22
C GLU A 106 6.55 -30.02 5.16
N GLU A 107 5.93 -28.99 5.76
CA GLU A 107 4.48 -28.75 5.77
C GLU A 107 4.00 -27.96 4.54
N GLY A 108 4.91 -27.62 3.62
CA GLY A 108 4.64 -26.85 2.41
C GLY A 108 5.29 -25.46 2.44
N THR A 109 4.72 -24.56 1.65
CA THR A 109 5.25 -23.24 1.34
C THR A 109 4.72 -22.22 2.35
N ILE A 110 5.60 -21.59 3.13
CA ILE A 110 5.24 -20.61 4.17
C ILE A 110 5.67 -19.20 3.77
N LEU A 111 4.79 -18.22 3.88
CA LEU A 111 5.08 -16.82 3.61
C LEU A 111 5.46 -16.05 4.90
N ASP A 112 6.57 -15.31 4.86
CA ASP A 112 7.05 -14.43 5.92
C ASP A 112 6.42 -13.03 5.84
N ILE A 113 5.16 -12.95 6.29
CA ILE A 113 4.44 -11.68 6.39
C ILE A 113 5.14 -10.64 7.28
N ILE A 114 5.89 -11.09 8.30
CA ILE A 114 6.61 -10.20 9.22
C ILE A 114 7.79 -9.55 8.48
N GLY A 115 8.52 -10.32 7.70
CA GLY A 115 9.59 -9.84 6.80
C GLY A 115 9.06 -8.85 5.77
N ILE A 116 7.93 -9.15 5.12
CA ILE A 116 7.28 -8.25 4.16
C ILE A 116 6.96 -6.90 4.81
N LEU A 117 6.26 -6.93 5.95
CA LEU A 117 5.84 -5.70 6.63
C LEU A 117 7.04 -4.88 7.14
N LYS A 118 8.12 -5.52 7.62
CA LYS A 118 9.37 -4.82 7.98
C LYS A 118 10.06 -4.20 6.76
N THR A 119 9.92 -4.81 5.59
CA THR A 119 10.53 -4.32 4.35
C THR A 119 9.80 -3.10 3.80
N ILE A 120 8.47 -3.04 3.93
CA ILE A 120 7.67 -1.96 3.33
C ILE A 120 7.27 -0.86 4.33
N LEU A 121 7.26 -1.13 5.64
CA LEU A 121 6.88 -0.15 6.67
C LEU A 121 8.09 0.33 7.47
N ASN A 122 8.22 1.65 7.61
CA ASN A 122 9.17 2.22 8.56
C ASN A 122 8.71 2.04 10.02
N GLU A 123 9.55 2.44 10.98
CA GLU A 123 9.24 2.31 12.42
C GLU A 123 7.98 3.07 12.85
N GLU A 124 7.76 4.27 12.33
CA GLU A 124 6.60 5.09 12.70
C GLU A 124 5.32 4.51 12.11
N SER A 125 5.34 4.11 10.84
CA SER A 125 4.22 3.41 10.20
C SER A 125 3.84 2.15 10.97
N ARG A 126 4.81 1.37 11.45
CA ARG A 126 4.52 0.17 12.27
C ARG A 126 3.79 0.50 13.57
N LYS A 127 4.12 1.62 14.21
CA LYS A 127 3.42 2.10 15.42
C LYS A 127 2.08 2.77 15.07
N ASN A 128 1.96 3.39 13.91
CA ASN A 128 0.80 4.19 13.52
C ASN A 128 -0.24 3.41 12.71
N LEU A 129 0.10 2.23 12.18
CA LEU A 129 -0.82 1.39 11.43
C LEU A 129 -2.03 1.03 12.29
N ARG A 130 -3.21 1.39 11.79
CA ARG A 130 -4.51 1.09 12.42
C ARG A 130 -5.30 0.05 11.66
N LYS A 131 -5.12 -0.04 10.34
CA LYS A 131 -5.82 -0.99 9.49
C LYS A 131 -4.86 -1.70 8.53
N LEU A 132 -4.90 -3.03 8.55
CA LEU A 132 -4.20 -3.90 7.63
C LEU A 132 -5.24 -4.84 6.99
N ILE A 133 -5.37 -4.79 5.67
CA ILE A 133 -6.12 -5.79 4.90
C ILE A 133 -5.11 -6.55 4.05
N ILE A 134 -5.23 -7.87 4.07
CA ILE A 134 -4.40 -8.78 3.30
C ILE A 134 -5.28 -9.49 2.27
N GLU A 135 -4.95 -9.35 1.00
CA GLU A 135 -5.58 -10.03 -0.14
C GLU A 135 -4.67 -11.11 -0.73
N ASP A 136 -5.31 -12.02 -1.48
CA ASP A 136 -4.69 -13.18 -2.16
C ASP A 136 -3.98 -14.15 -1.19
N TYR A 137 -4.67 -14.50 -0.10
CA TYR A 137 -4.19 -15.51 0.83
C TYR A 137 -4.45 -16.93 0.30
N GLY A 138 -3.51 -17.45 -0.50
CA GLY A 138 -3.48 -18.87 -0.90
C GLY A 138 -2.51 -19.74 -0.11
N GLY A 139 -1.57 -19.13 0.65
CA GLY A 139 -0.47 -19.81 1.33
C GLY A 139 -0.67 -19.99 2.83
N ASN A 140 0.31 -20.62 3.51
CA ASN A 140 0.36 -20.71 4.97
C ASN A 140 1.29 -19.63 5.54
N PHE A 141 0.96 -19.07 6.71
CA PHE A 141 1.90 -18.24 7.49
C PHE A 141 2.67 -19.08 8.51
N GLU A 142 3.78 -18.53 8.99
CA GLU A 142 4.57 -19.18 10.03
C GLU A 142 3.78 -19.37 11.34
N ARG A 143 4.17 -20.38 12.14
CA ARG A 143 3.56 -20.57 13.46
C ARG A 143 3.74 -19.31 14.31
N LYS A 144 2.66 -18.92 15.00
CA LYS A 144 2.59 -17.70 15.84
C LYS A 144 2.76 -16.37 15.08
N TRP A 145 2.54 -16.34 13.77
CA TRP A 145 2.58 -15.10 12.99
C TRP A 145 1.68 -14.01 13.59
N VAL A 146 0.51 -14.35 14.14
CA VAL A 146 -0.40 -13.39 14.79
C VAL A 146 0.26 -12.70 15.99
N GLN A 147 1.00 -13.45 16.82
CA GLN A 147 1.69 -12.88 17.99
C GLN A 147 2.80 -11.93 17.54
N LYS A 148 3.62 -12.38 16.57
CA LYS A 148 4.69 -11.56 15.99
C LYS A 148 4.13 -10.31 15.29
N LEU A 149 2.97 -10.42 14.66
CA LEU A 149 2.27 -9.31 14.03
C LEU A 149 1.79 -8.30 15.07
N ALA A 150 1.22 -8.76 16.18
CA ALA A 150 0.80 -7.90 17.28
C ALA A 150 1.99 -7.17 17.95
N GLU A 151 3.14 -7.85 18.07
CA GLU A 151 4.39 -7.23 18.54
C GLU A 151 4.92 -6.19 17.53
N LEU A 152 4.81 -6.47 16.23
CA LEU A 152 5.26 -5.58 15.16
C LEU A 152 4.36 -4.34 15.01
N LEU A 153 3.05 -4.52 15.16
CA LEU A 153 2.00 -3.52 14.90
C LEU A 153 1.14 -3.30 16.15
N PRO A 154 1.69 -2.70 17.22
CA PRO A 154 1.08 -2.69 18.55
C PRO A 154 -0.25 -1.93 18.62
N ASN A 155 -0.53 -1.05 17.65
CA ASN A 155 -1.75 -0.25 17.62
C ASN A 155 -2.70 -0.65 16.48
N LEU A 156 -2.54 -1.83 15.91
CA LEU A 156 -3.43 -2.34 14.88
C LEU A 156 -4.83 -2.54 15.46
N GLN A 157 -5.82 -1.93 14.83
CA GLN A 157 -7.22 -2.00 15.27
C GLN A 157 -8.06 -2.94 14.39
N VAL A 158 -7.71 -3.01 13.11
CA VAL A 158 -8.40 -3.83 12.12
C VAL A 158 -7.37 -4.66 11.36
N LEU A 159 -7.52 -5.98 11.45
CA LEU A 159 -6.83 -6.96 10.63
C LEU A 159 -7.89 -7.73 9.86
N ASP A 160 -7.81 -7.73 8.54
CA ASP A 160 -8.76 -8.43 7.68
C ASP A 160 -8.04 -9.25 6.61
N PHE A 161 -8.68 -10.36 6.21
CA PHE A 161 -8.21 -11.26 5.16
C PHE A 161 -9.31 -11.34 4.10
N GLU A 162 -9.11 -10.60 3.01
CA GLU A 162 -10.01 -10.66 1.87
C GLU A 162 -9.55 -11.86 1.01
N VAL A 163 -10.26 -12.98 1.14
CA VAL A 163 -10.05 -14.13 0.26
C VAL A 163 -10.56 -13.71 -1.12
N PRO A 164 -9.75 -13.81 -2.20
CA PRO A 164 -10.22 -13.49 -3.52
C PRO A 164 -11.42 -14.38 -3.82
N SER A 165 -12.52 -13.78 -4.28
CA SER A 165 -13.79 -14.45 -4.59
C SER A 165 -13.71 -15.38 -5.82
N ARG A 166 -12.57 -16.04 -6.05
CA ARG A 166 -12.43 -17.12 -7.00
C ARG A 166 -12.98 -18.36 -6.31
N ASP A 167 -14.15 -18.83 -6.76
CA ASP A 167 -14.88 -20.05 -6.33
C ASP A 167 -15.98 -19.96 -5.27
N VAL A 168 -16.85 -18.95 -5.33
CA VAL A 168 -18.21 -19.08 -4.74
C VAL A 168 -19.17 -19.83 -5.69
N THR A 169 -18.79 -20.08 -6.94
CA THR A 169 -19.58 -20.87 -7.91
C THR A 169 -19.27 -22.37 -7.94
N ALA A 170 -18.27 -22.86 -7.20
CA ALA A 170 -17.88 -24.28 -7.22
C ALA A 170 -18.44 -25.12 -6.06
N VAL A 171 -19.09 -24.52 -5.06
CA VAL A 171 -19.64 -25.23 -3.86
C VAL A 171 -21.16 -25.46 -3.95
N CYS A 172 -21.79 -25.11 -5.08
CA CYS A 172 -23.20 -25.41 -5.36
C CYS A 172 -23.35 -26.15 -6.69
N ARG A 173 -22.77 -27.36 -6.79
CA ARG A 173 -23.23 -28.42 -7.70
C ARG A 173 -23.18 -29.76 -7.00
#